data_AF-U5LF74-F1
#
_entry.id   AF-U5LF74-F1
#
_cell.length_a   1.000
_cell.length_b   1.000
_cell.length_c   1.000
_cell.angle_alpha   90.00
_cell.angle_beta   90.00
_cell.angle_gamma   90.00
#
_symmetry.space_group_name_H-M   'P 1'
#
loop_
_entity.id
_entity.type
_entity.pdbx_description
1 polymer ?
#
loop_
_entity_poly.entity_id
_entity_poly.type
_entity_poly.pdbx_seq_one_letter_code
_entity_poly.pdbx_strand_id
1 'polypeptide(L)'
;METTIQMLDERTDQAARQMLQKVVERKRKFDKYKARHLAVMWAGVFVSFFYLIYLYYTVMEPYSYSFASMFSAFASSSANLYLLFLAGGLYGTMNLFKEKKDKAEKEYHALRCEIVDRSKDLWKKEEEWKNRHIVFEMMKKNYDINLYHENK
;
A
#
# COMPACT_ATOMS: atom_id res chain seq x y z
N MET A 1 -0.51 -15.54 15.76
CA MET A 1 -0.04 -14.43 16.60
C MET A 1 1.47 -14.36 16.44
N GLU A 2 2.06 -13.19 16.26
CA GLU A 2 3.51 -13.07 16.04
C GLU A 2 4.28 -13.54 17.28
N THR A 3 5.39 -14.27 17.07
CA THR A 3 6.22 -14.82 18.14
C THR A 3 6.71 -13.74 19.10
N THR A 4 7.07 -12.56 18.59
CA THR A 4 7.52 -11.42 19.40
C THR A 4 6.42 -10.82 20.29
N ILE A 5 5.15 -10.95 19.89
CA ILE A 5 4.00 -10.50 20.68
C ILE A 5 3.62 -11.57 21.73
N GLN A 6 3.86 -12.85 21.44
CA GLN A 6 3.71 -13.93 22.42
C GLN A 6 4.76 -13.83 23.54
N MET A 7 6.00 -13.40 23.25
CA MET A 7 7.06 -13.23 24.26
C MET A 7 6.81 -12.10 25.27
N LEU A 8 5.74 -11.30 25.09
CA LEU A 8 5.30 -10.28 26.06
C LEU A 8 4.37 -10.84 27.15
N ASP A 9 4.17 -12.17 27.21
CA ASP A 9 3.12 -12.84 27.99
C ASP A 9 3.02 -12.40 29.46
N GLU A 10 4.16 -12.22 30.13
CA GLU A 10 4.18 -11.83 31.55
C GLU A 10 4.02 -10.32 31.80
N ARG A 11 4.13 -9.48 30.77
CA ARG A 11 4.25 -8.01 30.92
C ARG A 11 3.08 -7.22 30.35
N THR A 12 2.14 -7.87 29.66
CA THR A 12 1.06 -7.18 28.97
C THR A 12 -0.21 -8.02 28.94
N ASP A 13 -1.34 -7.41 29.28
CA ASP A 13 -2.64 -8.07 29.29
C ASP A 13 -3.03 -8.63 27.91
N GLN A 14 -3.88 -9.66 27.90
CA GLN A 14 -4.34 -10.34 26.68
C GLN A 14 -5.05 -9.36 25.72
N ALA A 15 -5.81 -8.39 26.25
CA ALA A 15 -6.49 -7.38 25.44
C ALA A 15 -5.51 -6.49 24.68
N ALA A 16 -4.46 -6.01 25.36
CA ALA A 16 -3.40 -5.19 24.75
C ALA A 16 -2.65 -5.96 23.66
N ARG A 17 -2.34 -7.25 23.90
CA ARG A 17 -1.70 -8.11 22.89
C ARG A 17 -2.54 -8.29 21.64
N GLN A 18 -3.85 -8.47 21.79
CA GLN A 18 -4.74 -8.56 20.63
C GLN A 18 -4.80 -7.24 19.84
N MET A 19 -4.80 -6.09 20.51
CA MET A 19 -4.74 -4.79 19.82
C MET A 19 -3.40 -4.59 19.10
N LEU A 20 -2.28 -4.95 19.72
CA LEU A 20 -0.94 -4.89 19.11
C LEU A 20 -0.83 -5.82 17.90
N GLN A 21 -1.35 -7.04 17.99
CA GLN A 21 -1.39 -7.97 16.85
C GLN A 21 -2.22 -7.38 15.70
N LYS A 22 -3.41 -6.82 15.99
CA LYS A 22 -4.26 -6.20 14.97
C LYS A 22 -3.60 -5.01 14.29
N VAL A 23 -2.83 -4.18 15.02
CA VAL A 23 -2.15 -3.03 14.39
C VAL A 23 -0.98 -3.48 13.50
N VAL A 24 -0.25 -4.54 13.87
CA VAL A 24 0.76 -5.16 12.99
C VAL A 24 0.12 -5.69 11.72
N GLU A 25 -0.99 -6.42 11.83
CA GLU A 25 -1.70 -6.98 10.66
C GLU A 25 -2.20 -5.87 9.73
N ARG A 26 -2.76 -4.79 10.30
CA ARG A 26 -3.21 -3.63 9.51
C ARG A 26 -2.04 -2.89 8.86
N LYS A 27 -0.90 -2.75 9.54
CA LYS A 27 0.30 -2.18 8.92
C LYS A 27 0.78 -3.03 7.74
N ARG A 28 0.93 -4.34 7.92
CA ARG A 28 1.34 -5.26 6.82
C ARG A 28 0.37 -5.19 5.64
N LYS A 29 -0.94 -5.10 5.90
CA LYS A 29 -1.97 -4.93 4.87
C LYS A 29 -1.78 -3.61 4.11
N PHE A 30 -1.56 -2.51 4.82
CA PHE A 30 -1.25 -1.21 4.22
C PHE A 30 0.02 -1.25 3.36
N ASP A 31 1.13 -1.77 3.91
CA ASP A 31 2.41 -1.87 3.19
C ASP A 31 2.29 -2.74 1.93
N LYS A 32 1.53 -3.84 2.00
CA LYS A 32 1.24 -4.69 0.83
C LYS A 32 0.47 -3.93 -0.25
N TYR A 33 -0.53 -3.14 0.11
CA TYR A 33 -1.25 -2.32 -0.88
C TYR A 33 -0.40 -1.18 -1.42
N LYS A 34 0.45 -0.57 -0.58
CA LYS A 34 1.42 0.45 -1.00
C LYS A 34 2.40 -0.11 -2.04
N ALA A 35 2.98 -1.28 -1.78
CA ALA A 35 3.88 -1.96 -2.71
C ALA A 35 3.19 -2.35 -4.02
N ARG A 36 1.97 -2.92 -3.96
CA ARG A 36 1.18 -3.26 -5.15
C ARG A 36 0.81 -2.05 -5.99
N HIS A 37 0.38 -0.97 -5.35
CA HIS A 37 0.08 0.29 -6.03
C HIS A 37 1.33 0.82 -6.75
N LEU A 38 2.50 0.81 -6.08
CA LEU A 38 3.77 1.21 -6.69
C LEU A 38 4.16 0.32 -7.88
N ALA A 39 4.00 -1.00 -7.74
CA ALA A 39 4.28 -1.94 -8.82
C ALA A 39 3.38 -1.72 -10.04
N VAL A 40 2.08 -1.48 -9.84
CA VAL A 40 1.14 -1.19 -10.94
C VAL A 40 1.44 0.17 -11.58
N MET A 41 1.84 1.19 -10.81
CA MET A 41 2.29 2.47 -11.36
C MET A 41 3.50 2.29 -12.28
N TRP A 42 4.53 1.57 -11.83
CA TRP A 42 5.71 1.31 -12.67
C TRP A 42 5.37 0.47 -13.90
N ALA A 43 4.52 -0.56 -13.74
CA ALA A 43 4.05 -1.35 -14.87
C ALA A 43 3.32 -0.48 -15.90
N GLY A 44 2.48 0.46 -15.44
CA GLY A 44 1.82 1.44 -16.29
C GLY A 44 2.83 2.31 -17.05
N VAL A 45 3.83 2.87 -16.37
CA VAL A 45 4.89 3.68 -17.00
C VAL A 45 5.62 2.90 -18.08
N PHE A 46 6.05 1.66 -17.80
CA PHE A 46 6.76 0.84 -18.78
C PHE A 46 5.87 0.48 -19.98
N VAL A 47 4.63 0.05 -19.74
CA VAL A 47 3.69 -0.28 -20.82
C VAL A 47 3.41 0.93 -21.69
N SER A 48 3.17 2.10 -21.10
CA SER A 48 3.01 3.35 -21.86
C SER A 48 4.26 3.69 -22.66
N PHE A 49 5.45 3.57 -22.09
CA PHE A 49 6.71 3.85 -22.78
C PHE A 49 6.91 2.93 -24.01
N PHE A 50 6.77 1.61 -23.84
CA PHE A 50 6.88 0.67 -24.95
C PHE A 50 5.78 0.86 -25.98
N TYR A 51 4.57 1.22 -25.56
CA TYR A 51 3.48 1.49 -26.49
C TYR A 51 3.74 2.72 -27.37
N LEU A 52 4.32 3.78 -26.80
CA LEU A 52 4.73 4.96 -27.57
C LEU A 52 5.81 4.62 -28.60
N ILE A 53 6.80 3.80 -28.23
CA ILE A 53 7.81 3.31 -29.17
C ILE A 53 7.16 2.49 -30.30
N TYR A 54 6.25 1.59 -29.94
CA TYR A 54 5.51 0.79 -30.92
C TYR A 54 4.72 1.69 -31.88
N LEU A 55 3.99 2.68 -31.38
CA LEU A 55 3.23 3.62 -32.22
C LEU A 55 4.13 4.48 -33.11
N TYR A 56 5.33 4.83 -32.62
CA TYR A 56 6.28 5.59 -33.41
C TYR A 56 6.68 4.84 -34.69
N TYR A 57 7.12 3.59 -34.56
CA TYR A 57 7.57 2.79 -35.70
C TYR A 57 6.43 2.26 -36.58
N THR A 58 5.26 1.99 -36.01
CA THR A 58 4.15 1.37 -36.77
C THR A 58 3.17 2.38 -37.38
N VAL A 59 3.07 3.57 -36.80
CA VAL A 59 2.10 4.59 -37.20
C VAL A 59 2.78 5.89 -37.59
N MET A 60 3.60 6.47 -36.71
CA MET A 60 4.09 7.84 -36.92
C MET A 60 5.13 7.96 -38.04
N GLU A 61 6.13 7.09 -38.07
CA GLU A 61 7.17 7.09 -39.10
C GLU A 61 6.60 6.79 -40.52
N PRO A 62 5.86 5.68 -40.74
CA PRO A 62 5.37 5.33 -42.08
C PRO A 62 4.23 6.22 -42.60
N TYR A 63 3.42 6.80 -41.72
CA TYR A 63 2.25 7.61 -42.11
C TYR A 63 2.38 9.09 -41.71
N SER A 64 3.61 9.58 -41.50
CA SER A 64 3.97 10.95 -41.10
C SER A 64 3.35 12.06 -41.95
N TYR A 65 3.00 11.76 -43.20
CA TYR A 65 2.51 12.72 -44.19
C TYR A 65 1.05 13.16 -43.98
N SER A 66 0.20 12.38 -43.28
CA SER A 66 -1.20 12.75 -43.03
C SER A 66 -1.77 12.10 -41.77
N PHE A 67 -2.50 12.91 -40.99
CA PHE A 67 -3.20 12.44 -39.80
C PHE A 67 -4.27 11.39 -40.12
N ALA A 68 -4.97 11.52 -41.25
CA ALA A 68 -6.02 10.59 -41.64
C ALA A 68 -5.46 9.18 -41.89
N SER A 69 -4.28 9.09 -42.53
CA SER A 69 -3.59 7.80 -42.74
C SER A 69 -3.06 7.23 -41.43
N MET A 70 -2.53 8.04 -40.52
CA MET A 70 -2.12 7.58 -39.19
C MET A 70 -3.30 6.98 -38.42
N PHE A 71 -4.43 7.67 -38.39
CA PHE A 71 -5.62 7.19 -37.69
C PHE A 71 -6.17 5.90 -38.31
N SER A 72 -6.19 5.80 -39.65
CA SER A 72 -6.61 4.58 -40.35
C SER A 72 -5.68 3.40 -40.05
N ALA A 73 -4.37 3.60 -40.06
CA ALA A 73 -3.38 2.58 -39.69
C ALA A 73 -3.51 2.17 -38.20
N PHE A 74 -3.79 3.14 -37.33
CA PHE A 74 -4.05 2.88 -35.92
C PHE A 74 -5.31 2.03 -35.71
N ALA A 75 -6.43 2.43 -36.31
CA ALA A 75 -7.73 1.79 -36.12
C ALA A 75 -7.83 0.41 -36.80
N SER A 76 -7.08 0.19 -37.89
CA SER A 76 -7.08 -1.09 -38.60
C SER A 76 -6.28 -2.19 -37.89
N SER A 77 -5.40 -1.83 -36.95
CA SER A 77 -4.60 -2.79 -36.19
C SER A 77 -5.32 -3.25 -34.92
N SER A 78 -5.68 -4.53 -34.86
CA SER A 78 -6.25 -5.14 -33.65
C SER A 78 -5.30 -5.08 -32.44
N ALA A 79 -3.98 -5.02 -32.68
CA ALA A 79 -2.98 -4.88 -31.61
C ALA A 79 -3.15 -3.57 -30.82
N ASN A 80 -3.51 -2.47 -31.48
CA ASN A 80 -3.77 -1.19 -30.82
C ASN A 80 -4.97 -1.27 -29.88
N LEU A 81 -6.02 -1.98 -30.27
CA LEU A 81 -7.19 -2.19 -29.41
C LEU A 81 -6.79 -2.96 -28.14
N TYR A 82 -6.05 -4.07 -28.26
CA TYR A 82 -5.58 -4.82 -27.09
C TYR A 82 -4.67 -3.99 -26.18
N LEU A 83 -3.77 -3.19 -26.74
CA LEU A 83 -2.87 -2.32 -25.97
C LEU A 83 -3.62 -1.18 -25.27
N LEU A 84 -4.66 -0.61 -25.90
CA LEU A 84 -5.55 0.36 -25.26
C LEU A 84 -6.34 -0.27 -24.11
N PHE A 85 -6.89 -1.47 -24.29
CA PHE A 85 -7.57 -2.19 -23.22
C PHE A 85 -6.61 -2.52 -22.07
N LEU A 86 -5.38 -2.92 -22.37
CA LEU A 86 -4.36 -3.16 -21.36
C LEU A 86 -4.02 -1.88 -20.58
N ALA A 87 -3.80 -0.76 -21.28
CA ALA A 87 -3.51 0.53 -20.65
C ALA A 87 -4.68 1.02 -19.78
N GLY A 88 -5.91 0.94 -20.28
CA GLY A 88 -7.12 1.26 -19.52
C GLY A 88 -7.32 0.35 -18.30
N GLY A 89 -7.06 -0.95 -18.46
CA GLY A 89 -7.10 -1.94 -17.38
C GLY A 89 -6.06 -1.68 -16.29
N LEU A 90 -4.84 -1.30 -16.67
CA LEU A 90 -3.78 -0.91 -15.74
C LEU A 90 -4.15 0.36 -14.98
N TYR A 91 -4.68 1.38 -15.67
CA TYR A 91 -5.15 2.61 -15.05
C TYR A 91 -6.29 2.35 -14.05
N GLY A 92 -7.28 1.54 -14.43
CA GLY A 92 -8.34 1.11 -13.52
C GLY A 92 -7.81 0.36 -12.30
N THR A 93 -6.89 -0.58 -12.52
CA THR A 93 -6.24 -1.36 -11.45
C THR A 93 -5.41 -0.46 -10.51
N MET A 94 -4.73 0.55 -11.04
CA MET A 94 -4.00 1.54 -10.26
C MET A 94 -4.93 2.27 -9.30
N ASN A 95 -6.07 2.78 -9.79
CA ASN A 95 -7.05 3.48 -8.95
C ASN A 95 -7.66 2.55 -7.89
N LEU A 96 -7.97 1.29 -8.23
CA LEU A 96 -8.46 0.31 -7.26
C LEU A 96 -7.44 0.05 -6.13
N PHE A 97 -6.15 -0.06 -6.45
CA PHE A 97 -5.13 -0.22 -5.42
C PHE A 97 -4.88 1.05 -4.61
N LYS A 98 -5.04 2.24 -5.22
CA LYS A 98 -4.97 3.51 -4.52
C LYS A 98 -6.05 3.59 -3.43
N GLU A 99 -7.30 3.30 -3.77
CA GLU A 99 -8.41 3.29 -2.81
C GLU A 99 -8.20 2.26 -1.68
N LYS A 100 -7.76 1.04 -2.02
CA LYS A 100 -7.47 -0.01 -1.02
C LYS A 100 -6.33 0.40 -0.10
N LYS A 101 -5.29 1.05 -0.62
CA LYS A 101 -4.17 1.58 0.14
C LYS A 101 -4.63 2.69 1.09
N ASP A 102 -5.39 3.66 0.60
CA ASP A 102 -5.88 4.79 1.42
C ASP A 102 -6.85 4.31 2.52
N LYS A 103 -7.70 3.33 2.22
CA LYS A 103 -8.56 2.69 3.24
C LYS A 103 -7.73 1.96 4.31
N ALA A 104 -6.74 1.17 3.89
CA ALA A 104 -5.87 0.45 4.83
C ALA A 104 -5.03 1.41 5.69
N GLU A 105 -4.59 2.53 5.13
CA GLU A 105 -3.88 3.59 5.85
C GLU A 105 -4.75 4.19 6.96
N LYS A 106 -6.01 4.53 6.65
CA LYS A 106 -6.97 5.04 7.64
C LYS A 106 -7.25 4.01 8.75
N GLU A 107 -7.50 2.74 8.38
CA GLU A 107 -7.75 1.65 9.35
C GLU A 107 -6.54 1.40 10.28
N TYR A 108 -5.32 1.51 9.75
CA TYR A 108 -4.08 1.40 10.50
C TYR A 108 -3.90 2.58 11.46
N HIS A 109 -4.00 3.81 10.95
CA HIS A 109 -3.80 5.01 11.77
C HIS A 109 -4.85 5.12 12.88
N ALA A 110 -6.12 4.83 12.59
CA ALA A 110 -7.18 4.85 13.60
C ALA A 110 -6.89 3.88 14.76
N LEU A 111 -6.45 2.65 14.46
CA LEU A 111 -6.12 1.67 15.51
C LEU A 111 -4.86 2.06 16.29
N ARG A 112 -3.87 2.62 15.59
CA ARG A 112 -2.66 3.12 16.23
C ARG A 112 -3.01 4.22 17.23
N CYS A 113 -3.83 5.20 16.84
CA CYS A 113 -4.28 6.26 17.75
C CYS A 113 -5.08 5.66 18.92
N GLU A 114 -6.01 4.75 18.66
CA GLU A 114 -6.79 4.08 19.72
C GLU A 114 -5.89 3.39 20.76
N ILE A 115 -4.78 2.76 20.33
CA ILE A 115 -3.80 2.15 21.26
C ILE A 115 -3.07 3.21 22.09
N VAL A 116 -2.72 4.36 21.51
CA VAL A 116 -2.04 5.45 22.21
C VAL A 116 -2.99 6.09 23.23
N ASP A 117 -4.23 6.40 22.83
CA ASP A 117 -5.27 6.99 23.67
C ASP A 117 -5.59 6.07 24.86
N ARG A 118 -5.78 4.77 24.59
CA ARG A 118 -6.08 3.75 25.60
C ARG A 118 -4.85 3.22 26.32
N SER A 119 -3.66 3.79 26.10
CA SER A 119 -2.45 3.31 26.74
C SER A 119 -2.54 3.32 28.29
N LYS A 120 -3.23 4.30 28.88
CA LYS A 120 -3.48 4.33 30.33
C LYS A 120 -4.37 3.18 30.81
N ASP A 121 -5.31 2.74 29.98
CA ASP A 121 -6.24 1.65 30.30
C ASP A 121 -5.67 0.27 30.01
N LEU A 122 -4.76 0.16 29.04
CA LEU A 122 -4.11 -1.09 28.64
C LEU A 122 -2.98 -1.50 29.60
N TRP A 123 -2.34 -0.54 30.26
CA TRP A 123 -1.26 -0.77 31.24
C TRP A 123 -1.65 -0.17 32.60
N LYS A 124 -2.64 -0.80 33.28
CA LYS A 124 -3.20 -0.29 34.55
C LYS A 124 -2.26 -0.46 35.74
N LYS A 125 -1.48 -1.56 35.77
CA LYS A 125 -0.57 -1.81 36.89
C LYS A 125 0.67 -0.93 36.75
N GLU A 126 1.19 -0.43 37.86
CA GLU A 126 2.34 0.47 37.86
C GLU A 126 3.60 -0.18 37.24
N GLU A 127 3.80 -1.48 37.45
CA GLU A 127 4.88 -2.26 36.82
C GLU A 127 4.71 -2.38 35.30
N GLU A 128 3.48 -2.63 34.83
CA GLU A 128 3.15 -2.71 33.41
C GLU A 128 3.34 -1.34 32.73
N TRP A 129 2.93 -0.26 33.40
CA TRP A 129 3.10 1.11 32.93
C TRP A 129 4.58 1.51 32.83
N LYS A 130 5.39 1.18 33.84
CA LYS A 130 6.85 1.41 33.81
C LYS A 130 7.50 0.66 32.65
N ASN A 131 7.02 -0.55 32.34
CA ASN A 131 7.57 -1.39 31.27
C ASN A 131 6.99 -1.15 29.87
N ARG A 132 6.00 -0.27 29.69
CA ARG A 132 5.35 -0.01 28.38
C ARG A 132 6.32 0.45 27.29
N HIS A 133 7.40 1.15 27.68
CA HIS A 133 8.41 1.65 26.74
C HIS A 133 9.09 0.50 26.00
N ILE A 134 9.27 -0.66 26.64
CA ILE A 134 9.83 -1.87 26.02
C ILE A 134 8.91 -2.36 24.89
N VAL A 135 7.59 -2.32 25.11
CA VAL A 135 6.60 -2.68 24.09
C VAL A 135 6.65 -1.70 22.93
N PHE A 136 6.75 -0.40 23.22
CA PHE A 136 6.77 0.64 22.19
C PHE A 136 8.06 0.59 21.36
N GLU A 137 9.20 0.34 22.00
CA GLU A 137 10.48 0.11 21.32
C GLU A 137 10.43 -1.15 20.46
N MET A 138 9.89 -2.26 20.98
CA MET A 138 9.72 -3.49 20.22
C MET A 138 8.87 -3.25 18.96
N MET A 139 7.75 -2.55 19.10
CA MET A 139 6.86 -2.20 18.00
C MET A 139 7.52 -1.31 16.95
N LYS A 140 8.32 -0.33 17.40
CA LYS A 140 9.09 0.55 16.52
C LYS A 140 10.22 -0.21 15.81
N LYS A 141 10.96 -1.05 16.52
CA LYS A 141 12.13 -1.76 15.97
C LYS A 141 11.74 -2.88 15.00
N ASN A 142 10.74 -3.67 15.35
CA ASN A 142 10.41 -4.89 14.59
C ASN A 142 9.35 -4.67 13.52
N TYR A 143 8.48 -3.67 13.71
CA TYR A 143 7.37 -3.40 12.79
C TYR A 143 7.35 -1.95 12.30
N ASP A 144 8.26 -1.08 12.72
CA ASP A 144 8.29 0.34 12.36
C ASP A 144 6.97 1.06 12.74
N ILE A 145 6.35 0.64 13.85
CA ILE A 145 5.12 1.25 14.39
C ILE A 145 5.50 2.12 15.59
N ASN A 146 5.39 3.45 15.42
CA ASN A 146 5.64 4.38 16.51
C ASN A 146 4.40 4.54 17.41
N LEU A 147 4.46 4.13 18.67
CA LEU A 147 3.36 4.29 19.64
C LEU A 147 3.58 5.43 20.65
N TYR A 148 4.61 6.27 20.48
CA TYR A 148 4.90 7.36 21.42
C TYR A 148 4.05 8.62 21.21
N HIS A 149 3.51 8.81 20.01
CA HIS A 149 2.77 10.00 19.63
C HIS A 149 1.54 9.61 18.80
N GLU A 150 0.41 10.29 19.03
CA GLU A 150 -0.78 10.15 18.18
C GLU A 150 -0.53 10.68 16.76
N ASN A 151 0.20 11.80 16.65
CA ASN A 151 0.46 12.45 15.36
C ASN A 151 1.53 11.73 14.53
N LYS A 152 1.45 11.98 13.21
CA LYS A 152 2.29 11.42 12.15
C LYS A 152 3.59 12.19 11.99
#